data_AF-A0A813LRD6-F1
#
_entry.id   AF-A0A813LRD6-F1
#
_cell.length_a   1.000
_cell.length_b   1.000
_cell.length_c   1.000
_cell.angle_alpha   90.00
_cell.angle_beta   90.00
_cell.angle_gamma   90.00
#
_symmetry.space_group_name_H-M   'P 1'
#
loop_
_entity.id
_entity.type
_entity.pdbx_description
1 polymer ?
#
loop_
_entity_poly.entity_id
_entity_poly.type
_entity_poly.pdbx_seq_one_letter_code
_entity_poly.pdbx_strand_id
1 'polypeptide(L)'
;MQPQRLGGDWSLYEDRPGKPGWISLKAGSQMDFEVSFGEQPQIAITYLRSYNGTGAAEMKLSGPGGRAGLNCKWDLHFSESYTWWLRRVQDNLASGFSNTGASNGMMSNVKPNSTLNLTVTNTGDVKVKLLKVVSC
;
A
#
# COMPACT_ATOMS: atom_id res chain seq x y z
N MET A 1 14.67 0.90 -2.33
CA MET A 1 14.00 1.71 -3.37
C MET A 1 13.42 2.95 -2.70
N GLN A 2 13.64 4.13 -3.28
CA GLN A 2 13.05 5.38 -2.78
C GLN A 2 11.77 5.66 -3.58
N PRO A 3 10.64 5.98 -2.93
CA PRO A 3 9.43 6.33 -3.66
C PRO A 3 9.58 7.65 -4.41
N GLN A 4 8.89 7.74 -5.54
CA GLN A 4 8.74 8.98 -6.28
C GLN A 4 7.36 9.59 -5.99
N ARG A 5 7.33 10.87 -5.61
CA ARG A 5 6.06 11.61 -5.51
C ARG A 5 5.59 11.99 -6.90
N LEU A 6 4.43 11.50 -7.31
CA LEU A 6 3.83 11.87 -8.60
C LEU A 6 2.93 13.11 -8.50
N GLY A 7 2.32 13.34 -7.34
CA GLY A 7 1.44 14.49 -7.13
C GLY A 7 0.96 14.61 -5.69
N GLY A 8 0.53 15.81 -5.30
CA GLY A 8 -0.02 16.08 -3.97
C GLY A 8 1.04 16.26 -2.87
N ASP A 9 0.68 15.88 -1.64
CA ASP A 9 1.33 16.34 -0.41
C ASP A 9 2.13 15.28 0.36
N TRP A 10 2.36 14.12 -0.26
CA TRP A 10 3.18 13.08 0.36
C TRP A 10 4.56 13.61 0.77
N SER A 11 4.87 13.46 2.06
CA SER A 11 6.11 13.96 2.66
C SER A 11 6.66 12.95 3.67
N LEU A 12 7.98 12.78 3.73
CA LEU A 12 8.65 11.92 4.72
C LEU A 12 8.95 12.75 5.97
N TYR A 13 8.28 12.46 7.08
CA TYR A 13 8.55 13.09 8.36
C TYR A 13 8.09 12.23 9.55
N GLU A 14 8.46 12.66 10.75
CA GLU A 14 8.03 12.05 12.00
C GLU A 14 6.85 12.85 12.59
N ASP A 15 5.63 12.31 12.53
CA ASP A 15 4.49 12.88 13.28
C ASP A 15 4.51 12.51 14.77
N ARG A 16 5.33 11.51 15.14
CA ARG A 16 5.63 11.10 16.52
C ARG A 16 7.12 10.76 16.61
N PRO A 17 7.81 11.10 17.73
CA PRO A 17 9.23 10.84 17.88
C PRO A 17 9.60 9.37 17.64
N GLY A 18 10.62 9.14 16.80
CA GLY A 18 11.15 7.82 16.50
C GLY A 18 10.22 6.95 15.63
N LYS A 19 9.21 7.54 15.00
CA LYS A 19 8.26 6.85 14.11
C LYS A 19 8.17 7.59 12.77
N PRO A 20 9.19 7.54 11.91
CA PRO A 20 9.11 8.14 10.59
C PRO A 20 8.11 7.41 9.69
N GLY A 21 7.55 8.13 8.73
CA GLY A 21 6.74 7.55 7.67
C GLY A 21 6.42 8.56 6.58
N TRP A 22 5.99 8.04 5.43
CA TRP A 22 5.43 8.86 4.38
C TRP A 22 4.00 9.20 4.73
N ILE A 23 3.69 10.48 4.81
CA ILE A 23 2.38 10.97 5.25
C ILE A 23 1.76 11.84 4.17
N SER A 24 0.47 11.63 3.93
CA SER A 24 -0.38 12.50 3.12
C SER A 24 -1.62 12.91 3.93
N LEU A 25 -2.08 14.14 3.74
CA LEU A 25 -3.27 14.70 4.38
C LEU A 25 -4.38 15.06 3.38
N LYS A 26 -4.05 15.13 2.08
CA LYS A 26 -4.97 15.57 1.02
C LYS A 26 -5.45 14.40 0.16
N ALA A 27 -6.73 14.42 -0.19
CA ALA A 27 -7.29 13.51 -1.17
C ALA A 27 -6.59 13.67 -2.54
N GLY A 28 -6.44 12.57 -3.26
CA GLY A 28 -5.82 12.54 -4.59
C GLY A 28 -4.29 12.61 -4.60
N SER A 29 -3.63 12.77 -3.45
CA SER A 29 -2.17 12.72 -3.36
C SER A 29 -1.64 11.33 -3.73
N GLN A 30 -0.62 11.29 -4.59
CA GLN A 30 -0.09 10.07 -5.19
C GLN A 30 1.42 9.89 -4.93
N MET A 31 1.77 8.66 -4.57
CA MET A 31 3.16 8.21 -4.40
C MET A 31 3.37 6.91 -5.15
N ASP A 32 4.44 6.86 -5.93
CA ASP A 32 4.82 5.70 -6.72
C ASP A 32 6.05 5.00 -6.15
N PHE A 33 6.00 3.67 -6.21
CA PHE A 33 7.09 2.79 -5.87
C PHE A 33 7.37 1.92 -7.08
N GLU A 34 8.55 2.05 -7.68
CA GLU A 34 9.04 1.01 -8.58
C GLU A 34 9.26 -0.25 -7.72
N VAL A 35 8.62 -1.36 -8.08
CA VAL A 35 8.70 -2.64 -7.37
C VAL A 35 9.18 -3.73 -8.32
N SER A 36 10.31 -4.34 -7.98
CA SER A 36 10.84 -5.50 -8.69
C SER A 36 10.39 -6.78 -7.99
N PHE A 37 9.86 -7.72 -8.77
CA PHE A 37 9.45 -9.04 -8.33
C PHE A 37 10.44 -10.09 -8.80
N GLY A 38 10.71 -11.09 -7.97
CA GLY A 38 11.49 -12.27 -8.32
C GLY A 38 10.64 -13.40 -8.90
N GLU A 39 11.12 -14.63 -8.74
CA GLU A 39 10.48 -15.83 -9.30
C GLU A 39 9.09 -16.10 -8.71
N GLN A 40 8.90 -15.77 -7.43
CA GLN A 40 7.62 -15.88 -6.72
C GLN A 40 7.16 -14.49 -6.30
N PRO A 41 6.41 -13.75 -7.15
CA PRO A 41 6.07 -12.36 -6.87
C PRO A 41 5.28 -12.21 -5.58
N GLN A 42 5.84 -11.43 -4.66
CA GLN A 42 5.16 -11.03 -3.43
C GLN A 42 5.44 -9.56 -3.14
N ILE A 43 4.50 -8.92 -2.43
CA ILE A 43 4.69 -7.57 -1.91
C ILE A 43 4.09 -7.48 -0.51
N ALA A 44 4.78 -6.77 0.36
CA ALA A 44 4.32 -6.42 1.70
C ALA A 44 4.25 -4.91 1.81
N ILE A 45 3.10 -4.41 2.25
CA ILE A 45 2.90 -2.99 2.50
C ILE A 45 2.58 -2.80 3.97
N THR A 46 3.40 -2.00 4.64
CA THR A 46 3.22 -1.63 6.03
C THR A 46 2.69 -0.20 6.13
N TYR A 47 1.58 -0.01 6.81
CA TYR A 47 0.92 1.29 6.99
C TYR A 47 0.36 1.43 8.42
N LEU A 48 0.10 2.67 8.83
CA LEU A 48 -0.50 2.96 10.13
C LEU A 48 -2.00 2.69 10.08
N ARG A 49 -2.48 1.90 11.05
CA ARG A 49 -3.90 1.79 11.40
C ARG A 49 -4.14 2.52 12.71
N SER A 50 -5.20 3.32 12.79
CA SER A 50 -5.51 4.14 13.97
C SER A 50 -7.02 4.37 14.11
N TYR A 51 -7.47 4.58 15.35
CA TYR A 51 -8.87 4.90 15.69
C TYR A 51 -9.23 6.37 15.47
N ASN A 52 -8.22 7.24 15.43
CA ASN A 52 -8.43 8.66 15.23
C ASN A 52 -7.54 9.20 14.13
N GLY A 53 -8.16 10.02 13.28
CA GLY A 53 -7.49 10.88 12.32
C GLY A 53 -6.82 10.13 11.17
N THR A 54 -7.22 8.89 10.84
CA THR A 54 -6.73 8.15 9.68
C THR A 54 -7.84 7.77 8.71
N GLY A 55 -7.53 7.87 7.41
CA GLY A 55 -8.49 7.65 6.32
C GLY A 55 -8.35 6.28 5.66
N ALA A 56 -8.51 6.27 4.34
CA ALA A 56 -8.23 5.14 3.49
C ALA A 56 -7.30 5.58 2.35
N ALA A 57 -6.58 4.62 1.78
CA ALA A 57 -5.83 4.82 0.55
C ALA A 57 -6.17 3.72 -0.45
N GLU A 58 -5.97 3.99 -1.74
CA GLU A 58 -6.02 2.98 -2.79
C GLU A 58 -4.59 2.68 -3.23
N MET A 59 -4.25 1.40 -3.35
CA MET A 59 -3.05 0.95 -4.04
C MET A 59 -3.43 0.40 -5.41
N LYS A 60 -2.58 0.67 -6.40
CA LYS A 60 -2.75 0.20 -7.77
C LYS A 60 -1.40 -0.26 -8.30
N LEU A 61 -1.36 -1.45 -8.88
CA LEU A 61 -0.17 -1.93 -9.58
C LEU A 61 -0.33 -1.66 -11.08
N SER A 62 0.71 -1.11 -11.72
CA SER A 62 0.73 -0.92 -13.17
C SER A 62 0.66 -2.27 -13.86
N GLY A 63 -0.22 -2.42 -14.86
CA GLY A 63 -0.47 -3.69 -15.53
C GLY A 63 -1.61 -4.48 -14.88
N PRO A 64 -1.58 -5.83 -14.90
CA PRO A 64 -2.75 -6.65 -14.57
C PRO A 64 -2.92 -6.94 -13.07
N GLY A 65 -2.11 -6.31 -12.20
CA GLY A 65 -2.18 -6.50 -10.75
C GLY A 65 -3.38 -5.85 -10.06
N GLY A 66 -4.11 -4.96 -10.75
CA GLY A 66 -5.37 -4.37 -10.29
C GLY A 66 -5.23 -3.29 -9.22
N ARG A 67 -6.32 -3.07 -8.46
CA ARG A 67 -6.44 -2.07 -7.40
C ARG A 67 -6.94 -2.70 -6.09
N ALA A 68 -6.53 -2.16 -4.96
CA ALA A 68 -7.12 -2.52 -3.66
C ALA A 68 -7.10 -1.36 -2.67
N GLY A 69 -8.05 -1.38 -1.74
CA GLY A 69 -8.14 -0.43 -0.65
C GLY A 69 -7.27 -0.81 0.54
N LEU A 70 -6.51 0.17 1.05
CA LEU A 70 -5.84 0.16 2.34
C LEU A 70 -6.77 0.84 3.35
N ASN A 71 -7.40 0.05 4.21
CA ASN A 71 -8.20 0.61 5.30
C ASN A 71 -7.28 1.00 6.48
N CYS A 72 -7.00 2.29 6.63
CA CYS A 72 -6.20 2.82 7.72
C CYS A 72 -7.04 3.19 8.95
N LYS A 73 -8.37 3.13 8.84
CA LYS A 73 -9.27 3.30 9.99
C LYS A 73 -9.34 1.99 10.76
N TRP A 74 -9.16 2.08 12.07
CA TRP A 74 -9.09 0.95 12.98
C TRP A 74 -9.85 1.25 14.25
N ASP A 75 -10.97 0.56 14.47
CA ASP A 75 -11.91 0.93 15.55
C ASP A 75 -11.45 0.49 16.96
N LEU A 76 -10.22 -0.03 17.13
CA LEU A 76 -9.66 -0.30 18.45
C LEU A 76 -8.89 0.93 18.96
N HIS A 77 -8.97 1.22 20.27
CA HIS A 77 -8.40 2.41 20.92
C HIS A 77 -6.86 2.44 21.01
N PHE A 78 -6.14 1.86 20.05
CA PHE A 78 -4.69 1.96 19.88
C PHE A 78 -4.32 2.10 18.41
N SER A 79 -3.16 2.69 18.13
CA SER A 79 -2.60 2.72 16.78
C SER A 79 -1.62 1.57 16.59
N GLU A 80 -1.66 0.90 15.45
CA GLU A 80 -0.76 -0.20 15.11
C GLU A 80 -0.09 -0.02 13.74
N SER A 81 1.09 -0.63 13.60
CA SER A 81 1.73 -0.78 12.29
C SER A 81 1.22 -2.07 11.67
N TYR A 82 0.44 -1.94 10.61
CA TYR A 82 -0.20 -3.07 9.96
C TYR A 82 0.52 -3.45 8.69
N THR A 83 0.90 -4.72 8.54
CA THR A 83 1.53 -5.23 7.30
C THR A 83 0.56 -6.13 6.57
N TRP A 84 0.23 -5.76 5.34
CA TRP A 84 -0.56 -6.59 4.43
C TRP A 84 0.36 -7.29 3.44
N TRP A 85 0.32 -8.62 3.45
CA TRP A 85 1.08 -9.47 2.53
C TRP A 85 0.24 -9.86 1.35
N LEU A 86 0.79 -9.68 0.15
CA LEU A 86 0.13 -9.91 -1.12
C LEU A 86 0.98 -10.88 -1.90
N ARG A 87 0.41 -12.02 -2.28
CA ARG A 87 1.12 -13.11 -2.97
C ARG A 87 0.53 -13.31 -4.35
N ARG A 88 1.36 -13.64 -5.33
CA ARG A 88 0.84 -14.05 -6.64
C ARG A 88 -0.03 -15.29 -6.50
N VAL A 89 -1.24 -15.23 -7.06
CA VAL A 89 -2.09 -16.40 -7.27
C VAL A 89 -2.36 -16.56 -8.75
N GLN A 90 -2.21 -17.80 -9.21
CA GLN A 90 -2.25 -18.18 -10.61
C GLN A 90 -3.63 -18.75 -10.94
N ASP A 91 -4.68 -17.96 -10.73
CA ASP A 91 -6.06 -18.40 -10.99
C ASP A 91 -6.69 -17.62 -12.14
N ASN A 92 -7.49 -18.31 -12.95
CA ASN A 92 -8.35 -17.74 -14.00
C ASN A 92 -9.52 -16.90 -13.46
N LEU A 93 -9.50 -16.55 -12.16
CA LEU A 93 -10.58 -15.90 -11.45
C LEU A 93 -10.15 -14.47 -11.08
N ALA A 94 -10.68 -13.52 -11.85
CA ALA A 94 -10.62 -12.06 -11.65
C ALA A 94 -9.22 -11.43 -11.57
N SER A 95 -8.96 -10.48 -12.47
CA SER A 95 -7.79 -9.62 -12.40
C SER A 95 -7.87 -8.68 -11.19
N GLY A 96 -6.97 -8.82 -10.22
CA GLY A 96 -6.68 -7.78 -9.25
C GLY A 96 -6.17 -8.28 -7.92
N PHE A 97 -6.44 -7.47 -6.90
CA PHE A 97 -6.13 -7.77 -5.51
C PHE A 97 -7.38 -8.35 -4.84
N SER A 98 -7.25 -9.50 -4.18
CA SER A 98 -8.31 -10.04 -3.31
C SER A 98 -7.81 -10.13 -1.87
N ASN A 99 -8.70 -9.86 -0.93
CA ASN A 99 -8.42 -10.03 0.49
C ASN A 99 -8.86 -11.44 0.90
N THR A 100 -7.92 -12.29 1.32
CA THR A 100 -8.20 -13.68 1.73
C THR A 100 -8.16 -13.89 3.24
N GLY A 101 -8.17 -12.79 4.00
CA GLY A 101 -8.12 -12.76 5.44
C GLY A 101 -7.35 -11.55 5.93
N ALA A 102 -7.45 -11.24 7.22
CA ALA A 102 -6.97 -9.97 7.79
C ALA A 102 -5.63 -9.50 7.18
N SER A 103 -4.60 -10.35 7.17
CA SER A 103 -3.21 -10.01 6.79
C SER A 103 -2.71 -10.56 5.46
N ASN A 104 -3.53 -11.32 4.71
CA ASN A 104 -3.12 -11.92 3.45
C ASN A 104 -4.07 -11.49 2.32
N GLY A 105 -3.50 -11.16 1.19
CA GLY A 105 -4.23 -10.98 -0.04
C GLY A 105 -3.50 -11.62 -1.22
N MET A 106 -4.18 -11.63 -2.35
CA MET A 106 -3.70 -12.24 -3.57
C MET A 106 -3.47 -11.15 -4.61
N MET A 107 -2.49 -11.36 -5.48
CA MET A 107 -2.26 -10.59 -6.69
C MET A 107 -2.40 -11.52 -7.89
N SER A 108 -3.35 -11.25 -8.77
CA SER A 108 -3.42 -11.99 -10.03
C SER A 108 -2.42 -11.44 -11.05
N ASN A 109 -2.03 -12.26 -12.02
CA ASN A 109 -1.42 -11.82 -13.29
C ASN A 109 -0.09 -11.05 -13.23
N VAL A 110 0.54 -10.89 -12.06
CA VAL A 110 1.91 -10.35 -11.97
C VAL A 110 2.88 -11.36 -12.59
N LYS A 111 3.76 -10.89 -13.48
CA LYS A 111 4.77 -11.76 -14.12
C LYS A 111 5.96 -11.96 -13.17
N PRO A 112 6.50 -13.19 -13.04
CA PRO A 112 7.79 -13.41 -12.40
C PRO A 112 8.89 -12.56 -13.03
N ASN A 113 9.89 -12.14 -12.24
CA ASN A 113 11.06 -11.39 -12.71
C ASN A 113 10.70 -10.09 -13.46
N SER A 114 9.61 -9.43 -13.05
CA SER A 114 9.15 -8.18 -13.66
C SER A 114 9.26 -7.01 -12.70
N THR A 115 9.41 -5.82 -13.27
CA THR A 115 9.36 -4.55 -12.53
C THR A 115 8.09 -3.83 -12.91
N LEU A 116 7.29 -3.42 -11.92
CA LEU A 116 6.04 -2.69 -12.09
C LEU A 116 6.03 -1.49 -11.15
N ASN A 117 5.19 -0.49 -11.43
CA ASN A 117 4.97 0.63 -10.54
C ASN A 117 3.75 0.37 -9.65
N LEU A 118 3.93 0.51 -8.35
CA LEU A 118 2.86 0.55 -7.36
C LEU A 118 2.55 2.01 -7.04
N THR A 119 1.37 2.47 -7.42
CA THR A 119 0.85 3.78 -7.05
C THR A 119 -0.02 3.66 -5.80
N VAL A 120 0.25 4.46 -4.78
CA VAL A 120 -0.62 4.63 -3.62
C VAL A 120 -1.25 6.02 -3.64
N THR A 121 -2.57 6.06 -3.59
CA THR A 121 -3.38 7.28 -3.66
C THR A 121 -4.14 7.47 -2.35
N ASN A 122 -4.01 8.63 -1.71
CA ASN A 122 -4.89 8.98 -0.59
C ASN A 122 -6.30 9.25 -1.12
N THR A 123 -7.32 8.57 -0.59
CA THR A 123 -8.70 8.68 -1.11
C THR A 123 -9.54 9.73 -0.38
N GLY A 124 -9.03 10.36 0.68
CA GLY A 124 -9.78 11.36 1.44
C GLY A 124 -8.89 12.42 2.08
N ASP A 125 -9.50 13.51 2.56
CA ASP A 125 -8.82 14.61 3.25
C ASP A 125 -8.54 14.26 4.72
N VAL A 126 -7.97 13.07 4.94
CA VAL A 126 -7.63 12.52 6.24
C VAL A 126 -6.23 11.90 6.15
N LYS A 127 -5.50 11.89 7.26
CA LYS A 127 -4.12 11.40 7.29
C LYS A 127 -4.03 9.94 6.82
N VAL A 128 -3.10 9.67 5.93
CA VAL A 128 -2.62 8.33 5.62
C VAL A 128 -1.12 8.30 5.90
N LYS A 129 -0.64 7.25 6.57
CA LYS A 129 0.78 7.06 6.86
C LYS A 129 1.25 5.71 6.36
N LEU A 130 2.12 5.72 5.36
CA LEU A 130 2.84 4.55 4.86
C LEU A 130 4.19 4.46 5.55
N LEU A 131 4.55 3.26 6.00
CA LEU A 131 5.80 3.00 6.69
C LEU A 131 6.81 2.34 5.75
N LYS A 132 6.36 1.33 4.99
CA LYS A 132 7.26 0.57 4.12
C LYS A 132 6.51 -0.14 3.01
N VAL A 133 7.19 -0.30 1.88
CA VAL A 133 6.82 -1.22 0.79
C VAL A 133 8.02 -2.12 0.55
N VAL A 134 7.80 -3.43 0.50
CA VAL A 134 8.82 -4.46 0.25
C VAL A 134 8.29 -5.39 -0.82
N SER A 135 9.08 -5.65 -1.85
CA SER A 135 8.77 -6.66 -2.88
C SER A 135 9.88 -7.72 -2.92
N CYS A 136 9.51 -8.93 -3.33
CA CYS A 136 10.44 -10.01 -3.66
C CYS A 136 9.93 -10.85 -4.82
#